data_AF-A0A8P4GD73-F1
#
_entry.id   AF-A0A8P4GD73-F1
#
_cell.length_a   1.000
_cell.length_b   1.000
_cell.length_c   1.000
_cell.angle_alpha   90.00
_cell.angle_beta   90.00
_cell.angle_gamma   90.00
#
_symmetry.space_group_name_H-M   'P 1'
#
loop_
_entity.id
_entity.type
_entity.pdbx_description
1 polymer ?
#
loop_
_entity_poly.entity_id
_entity_poly.type
_entity_poly.pdbx_seq_one_letter_code
_entity_poly.pdbx_strand_id
1 'polypeptide(L)'
;MRMQDKANRDSQKKSVGEISDQQEQQPQDERKAAQTRTFTRWMNVFLQRRDPPVEVHDLFTDIQDGRILMALLEELSGCKLVRVNLYSGTI
;
A
#
# COMPACT_ATOMS: atom_id res chain seq x y z
N MET A 1 -32.26 -50.57 -39.55
CA MET A 1 -32.29 -51.03 -38.15
C MET A 1 -31.07 -50.46 -37.43
N ARG A 2 -31.26 -49.78 -36.30
CA ARG A 2 -30.38 -48.74 -35.70
C ARG A 2 -28.91 -49.14 -35.47
N MET A 3 -27.99 -48.45 -36.14
CA MET A 3 -26.57 -48.47 -35.82
C MET A 3 -26.27 -47.43 -34.72
N GLN A 4 -26.04 -47.96 -33.52
CA GLN A 4 -25.02 -47.57 -32.55
C GLN A 4 -24.70 -46.07 -32.37
N ASP A 5 -25.15 -45.58 -31.23
CA ASP A 5 -24.71 -44.42 -30.46
C ASP A 5 -23.18 -44.31 -30.31
N LYS A 6 -22.49 -43.87 -31.36
CA LYS A 6 -21.05 -43.56 -31.34
C LYS A 6 -20.69 -42.15 -31.84
N ALA A 7 -21.69 -41.29 -32.01
CA ALA A 7 -21.47 -39.89 -32.39
C ALA A 7 -21.44 -38.90 -31.20
N ASN A 8 -21.66 -39.36 -29.96
CA ASN A 8 -21.77 -38.48 -28.79
C ASN A 8 -20.61 -38.59 -27.79
N ARG A 9 -19.52 -39.28 -28.14
CA ARG A 9 -18.32 -39.42 -27.27
C ARG A 9 -17.10 -38.64 -27.78
N ASP A 10 -17.31 -37.70 -28.70
CA ASP A 10 -16.25 -36.79 -29.19
C ASP A 10 -16.49 -35.32 -28.82
N SER A 11 -17.57 -35.02 -28.11
CA SER A 11 -17.82 -33.68 -27.54
C SER A 11 -17.19 -33.48 -26.16
N GLN A 12 -16.40 -34.44 -25.68
CA GLN A 12 -15.75 -34.40 -24.36
C GLN A 12 -14.21 -34.40 -24.49
N LYS A 13 -13.69 -33.59 -25.41
CA LYS A 13 -12.29 -33.13 -25.43
C LYS A 13 -12.26 -31.64 -25.78
N LYS A 14 -12.91 -30.82 -24.95
CA LYS A 14 -12.51 -29.42 -24.83
C LYS A 14 -11.48 -29.36 -23.71
N SER A 15 -10.25 -29.06 -24.12
CA SER A 15 -9.04 -28.86 -23.34
C SER A 15 -9.27 -28.44 -21.88
N VAL A 16 -9.14 -29.40 -20.96
CA VAL A 16 -8.77 -29.14 -19.56
C VAL A 16 -7.28 -28.78 -19.57
N GLY A 17 -6.98 -27.58 -20.05
CA GLY A 17 -5.63 -27.10 -20.27
C GLY A 17 -5.53 -25.58 -20.45
N GLU A 18 -6.57 -24.85 -20.05
CA GLU A 18 -6.54 -23.38 -20.00
C GLU A 18 -6.89 -22.95 -18.57
N ILE A 19 -6.04 -23.36 -17.63
CA ILE A 19 -5.88 -22.59 -16.41
C ILE A 19 -5.05 -21.39 -16.87
N SER A 20 -5.74 -20.29 -17.13
CA SER A 20 -5.10 -19.03 -17.50
C SER A 20 -4.27 -18.55 -16.31
N ASP A 21 -3.00 -18.92 -16.31
CA ASP A 21 -1.95 -18.26 -15.53
C ASP A 21 -1.78 -16.83 -16.07
N GLN A 22 -2.72 -15.94 -15.76
CA GLN A 22 -2.50 -14.50 -15.83
C GLN A 22 -3.01 -13.85 -14.56
N GLN A 23 -2.31 -14.25 -13.50
CA GLN A 23 -2.12 -13.51 -12.28
C GLN A 23 -1.85 -12.01 -12.57
N GLU A 24 -2.80 -11.17 -12.13
CA GLU A 24 -2.54 -9.91 -11.44
C GLU A 24 -1.64 -8.86 -12.12
N GLN A 25 -2.09 -8.30 -13.25
CA GLN A 25 -1.68 -6.94 -13.61
C GLN A 25 -2.73 -5.94 -13.13
N GLN A 26 -2.83 -5.73 -11.81
CA GLN A 26 -3.38 -4.46 -11.35
C GLN A 26 -2.55 -3.34 -12.02
N PRO A 27 -3.19 -2.35 -12.67
CA PRO A 27 -2.52 -1.17 -13.20
C PRO A 27 -1.51 -0.64 -12.17
N GLN A 28 -0.31 -0.26 -12.62
CA GLN A 28 0.75 0.25 -11.73
C GLN A 28 0.24 1.32 -10.76
N ASP A 29 -0.76 2.10 -11.16
CA ASP A 29 -1.38 3.14 -10.36
C ASP A 29 -2.22 2.59 -9.20
N GLU A 30 -2.89 1.45 -9.37
CA GLU A 30 -3.60 0.77 -8.28
C GLU A 30 -2.63 0.22 -7.24
N ARG A 31 -1.53 -0.38 -7.71
CA ARG A 31 -0.46 -0.87 -6.82
C ARG A 31 0.15 0.27 -6.01
N LYS A 32 0.44 1.41 -6.66
CA LYS A 32 0.91 2.63 -5.99
C LYS A 32 -0.11 3.16 -4.99
N ALA A 33 -1.38 3.25 -5.36
CA ALA A 33 -2.43 3.72 -4.48
C ALA A 33 -2.60 2.82 -3.24
N ALA A 34 -2.51 1.50 -3.41
CA ALA A 34 -2.55 0.55 -2.30
C ALA A 34 -1.36 0.72 -1.35
N GLN A 35 -0.14 0.93 -1.88
CA GLN A 35 1.05 1.22 -1.08
C GLN A 35 0.92 2.53 -0.32
N THR A 36 0.48 3.60 -0.99
CA THR A 36 0.22 4.90 -0.36
C THR A 36 -0.77 4.75 0.79
N ARG A 37 -1.92 4.11 0.57
CA ARG A 37 -2.93 3.89 1.61
C ARG A 37 -2.39 3.10 2.79
N THR A 38 -1.64 2.04 2.51
CA THR A 38 -1.04 1.19 3.54
C THR A 38 -0.06 1.99 4.39
N PHE A 39 0.80 2.77 3.74
CA PHE A 39 1.80 3.58 4.43
C PHE A 39 1.16 4.73 5.23
N THR A 40 0.18 5.44 4.66
CA THR A 40 -0.61 6.47 5.37
C THR A 40 -1.25 5.90 6.63
N ARG A 41 -1.93 4.74 6.51
CA ARG A 41 -2.57 4.11 7.66
C ARG A 41 -1.55 3.69 8.72
N TRP A 42 -0.42 3.13 8.29
CA TRP A 42 0.65 2.76 9.19
C TRP A 42 1.20 3.98 9.94
N MET A 43 1.48 5.09 9.26
CA MET A 43 1.91 6.34 9.91
C MET A 43 0.89 6.81 10.96
N ASN A 44 -0.41 6.80 10.62
CA ASN A 44 -1.46 7.25 11.54
C ASN A 44 -1.55 6.39 12.81
N VAL A 45 -1.26 5.08 12.75
CA VAL A 45 -1.23 4.20 13.94
C VAL A 45 -0.18 4.65 14.98
N PHE A 46 0.95 5.20 14.53
CA PHE A 46 1.99 5.71 15.42
C PHE A 46 1.70 7.15 15.82
N LEU A 47 1.38 8.00 14.85
CA LEU A 47 1.21 9.43 15.07
C LEU A 47 -0.01 9.78 15.95
N GLN A 48 -1.02 8.92 16.00
CA GLN A 48 -2.17 9.08 16.90
C GLN A 48 -1.80 8.90 18.38
N ARG A 49 -0.66 8.27 18.69
CA ARG A 49 -0.18 8.08 20.08
C ARG A 49 0.47 9.33 20.66
N ARG A 50 0.82 10.30 19.81
CA ARG A 50 1.42 11.57 20.24
C ARG A 50 0.39 12.46 20.93
N ASP A 51 0.90 13.36 21.76
CA ASP A 51 0.12 14.44 22.38
C ASP A 51 0.76 15.80 21.99
N PRO A 52 0.11 16.62 21.14
CA PRO A 52 -1.17 16.36 20.48
C PRO A 52 -1.07 15.29 19.36
N PRO A 53 -2.18 14.58 19.04
CA PRO A 53 -2.21 13.62 17.93
C PRO A 53 -1.91 14.30 16.59
N VAL A 54 -1.22 13.57 15.72
CA VAL A 54 -0.94 14.00 14.34
C VAL A 54 -1.57 13.00 13.38
N GLU A 55 -2.17 13.48 12.29
CA GLU A 55 -2.82 12.66 11.27
C GLU A 55 -2.36 13.07 9.87
N VAL A 56 -2.07 12.07 9.04
CA VAL A 56 -1.73 12.21 7.63
C VAL A 56 -3.00 11.93 6.81
N HIS A 57 -3.40 12.91 6.01
CA HIS A 57 -4.55 12.85 5.11
C HIS A 57 -4.08 12.61 3.67
N ASP A 58 -3.09 13.37 3.22
CA ASP A 58 -2.44 13.22 1.93
C ASP A 58 -0.93 12.97 2.14
N LEU A 59 -0.50 11.74 1.87
CA LEU A 59 0.89 11.32 2.15
C LEU A 59 1.92 12.24 1.49
N PHE A 60 1.70 12.64 0.24
CA PHE A 60 2.72 13.36 -0.52
C PHE A 60 2.75 14.85 -0.20
N THR A 61 1.64 15.40 0.29
CA THR A 61 1.52 16.81 0.68
C THR A 61 1.96 17.01 2.12
N ASP A 62 1.50 16.15 3.02
CA ASP A 62 1.66 16.35 4.45
C ASP A 62 3.10 16.09 4.94
N ILE A 63 3.91 15.33 4.19
CA ILE A 63 5.31 15.03 4.58
C ILE A 63 6.32 16.03 4.02
N GLN A 64 5.92 16.97 3.15
CA GLN A 64 6.86 17.80 2.38
C GLN A 64 7.76 18.68 3.24
N ASP A 65 7.21 19.22 4.33
CA ASP A 65 7.95 20.09 5.25
C ASP A 65 8.83 19.30 6.24
N GLY A 66 8.75 17.96 6.21
CA GLY A 66 9.50 17.04 7.05
C GLY A 66 9.02 16.97 8.50
N ARG A 67 8.08 17.80 8.97
CA ARG A 67 7.66 17.83 10.38
C ARG A 67 7.00 16.54 10.82
N ILE A 68 6.16 15.97 9.96
CA ILE A 68 5.50 14.68 10.22
C ILE A 68 6.52 13.55 10.26
N LEU A 69 7.50 13.56 9.36
CA LEU A 69 8.57 12.56 9.36
C LEU A 69 9.40 12.64 10.65
N MET A 70 9.71 13.85 11.13
CA MET A 70 10.38 14.03 12.42
C MET A 70 9.54 13.47 13.57
N ALA A 71 8.24 13.77 13.61
CA ALA A 71 7.33 13.25 14.63
C ALA A 71 7.25 11.72 14.61
N LEU A 72 7.21 11.11 13.42
CA LEU A 72 7.22 9.67 13.23
C LEU A 72 8.53 9.04 13.71
N LEU A 73 9.68 9.66 13.39
CA LEU A 73 10.99 9.18 13.86
C LEU A 73 11.10 9.25 15.39
N GLU A 74 10.59 10.29 16.02
CA GLU A 74 10.53 10.38 17.49
C GLU A 74 9.70 9.25 18.10
N GLU A 75 8.54 8.97 17.52
CA GLU A 75 7.63 7.91 18.00
C GLU A 75 8.22 6.51 17.81
N LEU A 76 8.86 6.25 16.65
CA LEU A 76 9.49 4.96 16.36
C LEU A 76 10.76 4.71 17.17
N SER A 77 11.54 5.77 17.43
CA SER A 77 12.79 5.65 18.20
C SER A 77 12.57 5.74 19.71
N GLY A 78 11.44 6.29 20.16
CA GLY A 78 11.19 6.62 21.57
C GLY A 78 12.03 7.80 22.08
N CYS A 79 12.75 8.51 21.20
CA CYS A 79 13.67 9.59 21.54
C CYS A 79 13.17 10.92 20.96
N LYS A 80 13.28 12.01 21.73
CA LYS A 80 12.98 13.36 21.22
C LYS A 80 14.10 13.85 20.30
N LEU A 81 13.74 14.36 19.12
CA LEU A 81 14.70 14.91 18.17
C LEU A 81 15.00 16.37 18.55
N VAL A 82 16.28 16.68 18.74
CA VAL A 82 16.72 18.06 18.99
C VAL A 82 16.56 18.87 17.71
N ARG A 83 15.70 19.88 17.75
CA ARG A 83 15.53 20.82 16.64
C ARG A 83 16.60 21.89 16.73
N VAL A 84 17.66 21.74 15.94
CA VAL A 84 18.69 22.78 15.81
C VAL A 84 18.17 23.84 14.84
N ASN A 85 17.53 24.89 15.36
CA ASN A 85 17.30 26.10 14.58
C ASN A 85 18.62 26.85 14.48
N LEU A 86 19.34 26.69 13.35
CA LEU A 86 20.59 27.41 13.06
C LEU A 86 20.42 28.93 12.86
N TYR A 87 19.29 29.53 13.25
CA TYR A 87 19.02 30.97 13.17
C TYR A 87 18.67 31.62 14.50
N SER A 88 18.81 30.92 15.63
CA SER A 88 18.82 31.56 16.95
C SER A 88 20.23 32.08 17.25
N GLY A 89 20.71 32.99 16.40
CA GLY A 89 21.89 33.79 16.66
C GLY A 89 21.59 34.78 17.78
N THR A 90 22.33 34.60 18.86
CA THR A 90 22.63 35.47 20.00
C THR A 90 22.56 36.97 19.71
N ILE A 91 22.01 37.70 20.70
CA ILE A 91 22.06 39.16 21.02
C ILE A 91 23.08 39.98 20.23
#